data_AF-A0A7S3S6Y0-F1
#
_entry.id   AF-A0A7S3S6Y0-F1
#
_cell.length_a   1.000
_cell.length_b   1.000
_cell.length_c   1.000
_cell.angle_alpha   90.00
_cell.angle_beta   90.00
_cell.angle_gamma   90.00
#
_symmetry.space_group_name_H-M   'P 1'
#
loop_
_entity.id
_entity.type
_entity.pdbx_description
1 polymer ?
#
loop_
_entity_poly.entity_id
_entity_poly.type
_entity_poly.pdbx_seq_one_letter_code
_entity_poly.pdbx_strand_id
1 'polypeptide(L)'
;PPPPPPPPPPPPEEIALLGERVVISGLAARPEYNGLRGTVVRSAAGDRLVVEFEGGRSLAVRIEHLIPAAALEGADLPPAPSGTRAAAAAVPPAAASTQSEEDLQLRAAIAESLGQKPPPPPPRQPTPPAARRSRSSTSVSVLERQAAHEARAAEVLERVRSFCRESGSPFTDPDFPPAATSLFRDGRGWQQEGSSANRHRAGLGDLVWLRPSSLLLRPDEKQLSAGGIDVSSLRSLFRGMGVGSSRAHEAWEVVRGGATPHDIRQGALGDCWLLSALALLAERPRLLAAVLPSRVVDASGAYQVRLCAGGEWRTLMVDDTFPCLPLPSPFGATRGVPAFGCAARRQLWVALIEKGAAKLHGSYEALEGGSVEEALRTLTGFPTQRLHLVATDGSSRKKGMGGGGKERARDSGGEEDPDVQWARLLSFHEAGFLLGASCGCGDGGEAAAAAAEAMGLLVEHAYSVLEVRAVAGPPPPPGAPRGYRGSGARLLKLRNPWGRLEWRGDWSDDSPLWTAELRAQLGFPEAGRRLPAGPKGGGDGDDGVFWMAWDDFRDYFTAVDVCRVRPEWAEVRFGLSKVGPLP
;
A
#
# COMPACT_ATOMS: atom_id res chain seq x y z
N PRO A 1 0.52 36.11 38.49
CA PRO A 1 -0.33 35.22 37.65
C PRO A 1 -1.82 35.54 37.84
N PRO A 2 -2.55 35.94 36.79
CA PRO A 2 -4.00 35.99 36.86
C PRO A 2 -4.59 34.57 36.98
N PRO A 3 -5.79 34.41 37.57
CA PRO A 3 -6.46 33.12 37.66
C PRO A 3 -6.75 32.58 36.25
N PRO A 4 -6.75 31.24 36.05
CA PRO A 4 -7.04 30.65 34.76
C PRO A 4 -8.46 31.03 34.30
N PRO A 5 -8.67 31.24 32.98
CA PRO A 5 -9.99 31.54 32.45
C PRO A 5 -10.95 30.38 32.72
N PRO A 6 -12.26 30.67 32.93
CA PRO A 6 -13.26 29.62 33.09
C PRO A 6 -13.30 28.71 31.85
N PRO A 7 -13.59 27.41 32.02
CA PRO A 7 -13.66 26.47 30.91
C PRO A 7 -14.69 26.93 29.87
N PRO A 8 -14.43 26.67 28.58
CA PRO A 8 -15.36 27.04 27.51
C PRO A 8 -16.73 26.35 27.72
N PRO A 9 -17.84 27.00 27.33
CA PRO A 9 -19.14 26.36 27.36
C PRO A 9 -19.14 25.11 26.46
N PRO A 10 -19.81 24.03 26.89
CA PRO A 10 -19.85 22.79 26.11
C PRO A 10 -20.49 23.00 24.74
N PRO A 11 -20.09 22.22 23.72
CA PRO A 11 -20.64 22.31 22.37
C PRO A 11 -22.16 22.10 22.37
N PRO A 12 -22.91 22.73 21.43
CA PRO A 12 -24.38 22.79 21.46
C PRO A 12 -25.10 21.44 21.36
N GLU A 13 -24.39 20.33 21.10
CA GLU A 13 -24.93 18.97 21.13
C GLU A 13 -25.04 18.38 22.54
N GLU A 14 -24.24 18.86 23.51
CA GLU A 14 -24.26 18.38 24.91
C GLU A 14 -25.51 18.83 25.70
N ILE A 15 -26.22 19.85 25.23
CA ILE A 15 -27.40 20.42 25.90
C ILE A 15 -28.68 19.66 25.52
N ALA A 16 -28.69 18.93 24.40
CA ALA A 16 -29.91 18.32 23.86
C ALA A 16 -30.34 17.02 24.56
N LEU A 17 -29.43 16.35 25.28
CA LEU A 17 -29.72 15.06 25.92
C LEU A 17 -29.95 15.16 27.44
N LEU A 18 -29.78 16.34 28.05
CA LEU A 18 -29.95 16.49 29.49
C LEU A 18 -31.43 16.32 29.87
N GLY A 19 -31.74 15.35 30.72
CA GLY A 19 -33.12 14.99 31.08
C GLY A 19 -33.80 14.00 30.14
N GLU A 20 -33.15 13.60 29.04
CA GLU A 20 -33.71 12.64 28.08
C GLU A 20 -33.53 11.19 28.56
N ARG A 21 -34.47 10.33 28.16
CA ARG A 21 -34.35 8.88 28.32
C ARG A 21 -33.47 8.32 27.21
N VAL A 22 -32.46 7.53 27.59
CA VAL A 22 -31.47 6.95 26.66
C VAL A 22 -31.30 5.45 26.90
N VAL A 23 -30.89 4.74 25.86
CA VAL A 23 -30.45 3.34 25.89
C VAL A 23 -28.96 3.28 25.60
N ILE A 24 -28.22 2.52 26.41
CA ILE A 24 -26.78 2.32 26.17
C ILE A 24 -26.56 1.27 25.10
N SER A 25 -25.67 1.55 24.15
CA SER A 25 -25.26 0.61 23.11
C SER A 25 -23.76 0.69 22.83
N GLY A 26 -23.14 -0.46 22.52
CA GLY A 26 -21.75 -0.52 22.07
C GLY A 26 -20.69 -0.32 23.16
N LEU A 27 -21.04 -0.39 24.44
CA LEU A 27 -20.09 -0.22 25.54
C LEU A 27 -19.22 -1.48 25.72
N ALA A 28 -18.01 -1.48 25.16
CA ALA A 28 -17.11 -2.65 25.19
C ALA A 28 -16.52 -2.93 26.59
N ALA A 29 -16.30 -1.89 27.40
CA ALA A 29 -15.67 -2.01 28.71
C ALA A 29 -16.62 -2.52 29.83
N ARG A 30 -17.92 -2.35 29.66
CA ARG A 30 -18.97 -2.83 30.58
C ARG A 30 -20.21 -3.28 29.78
N PRO A 31 -20.13 -4.42 29.07
CA PRO A 31 -21.19 -4.89 28.19
C PRO A 31 -22.51 -5.17 28.92
N GLU A 32 -22.47 -5.37 30.23
CA GLU A 32 -23.65 -5.57 31.10
C GLU A 32 -24.59 -4.36 31.16
N TYR A 33 -24.14 -3.17 30.73
CA TYR A 33 -24.98 -1.98 30.63
C TYR A 33 -25.63 -1.79 29.25
N ASN A 34 -25.20 -2.54 28.23
CA ASN A 34 -25.80 -2.44 26.90
C ASN A 34 -27.26 -2.93 26.93
N GLY A 35 -28.16 -2.13 26.35
CA GLY A 35 -29.61 -2.37 26.35
C GLY A 35 -30.35 -1.85 27.58
N LEU A 36 -29.65 -1.35 28.62
CA LEU A 36 -30.30 -0.72 29.77
C LEU A 36 -30.80 0.69 29.42
N ARG A 37 -31.99 1.01 29.92
CA ARG A 37 -32.61 2.34 29.84
C ARG A 37 -32.23 3.16 31.08
N GLY A 38 -31.89 4.41 30.87
CA GLY A 38 -31.64 5.37 31.95
C GLY A 38 -31.94 6.80 31.52
N THR A 39 -31.84 7.73 32.45
CA THR A 39 -32.05 9.16 32.21
C THR A 39 -30.72 9.89 32.37
N VAL A 40 -30.41 10.79 31.44
CA VAL A 40 -29.22 11.64 31.58
C VAL A 40 -29.49 12.73 32.62
N VAL A 41 -28.73 12.74 33.71
CA VAL A 41 -28.98 13.65 34.84
C VAL A 41 -28.02 14.83 34.91
N ARG A 42 -26.78 14.68 34.40
CA ARG A 42 -25.78 15.76 34.36
C ARG A 42 -24.65 15.46 33.37
N SER A 43 -23.97 16.50 32.90
CA SER A 43 -22.71 16.36 32.17
C SER A 43 -21.55 16.04 33.13
N ALA A 44 -20.59 15.23 32.68
CA ALA A 44 -19.31 14.98 33.33
C ALA A 44 -18.18 15.62 32.51
N ALA A 45 -16.94 15.65 33.05
CA ALA A 45 -15.82 16.23 32.31
C ALA A 45 -15.54 15.47 31.00
N GLY A 46 -15.47 16.20 29.89
CA GLY A 46 -15.24 15.66 28.55
C GLY A 46 -16.54 15.26 27.84
N ASP A 47 -16.43 14.35 26.86
CA ASP A 47 -17.53 13.86 26.00
C ASP A 47 -18.48 12.87 26.71
N ARG A 48 -18.62 12.97 28.04
CA ARG A 48 -19.30 11.98 28.90
C ARG A 48 -20.50 12.55 29.62
N LEU A 49 -21.61 11.83 29.56
CA LEU A 49 -22.86 12.14 30.27
C LEU A 49 -23.11 11.12 31.38
N VAL A 50 -23.62 11.57 32.52
CA VAL A 50 -24.00 10.70 33.64
C VAL A 50 -25.43 10.23 33.42
N VAL A 51 -25.58 8.91 33.22
CA VAL A 51 -26.88 8.24 33.07
C VAL A 51 -27.25 7.56 34.38
N GLU A 52 -28.44 7.84 34.88
CA GLU A 52 -29.02 7.19 36.07
C GLU A 52 -30.05 6.14 35.64
N PHE A 53 -29.93 4.92 36.18
CA PHE A 53 -30.78 3.78 35.85
C PHE A 53 -31.82 3.52 36.95
N GLU A 54 -32.92 2.85 36.59
CA GLU A 54 -33.90 2.34 37.55
C GLU A 54 -33.19 1.41 38.56
N GLY A 55 -33.15 1.83 39.83
CA GLY A 55 -32.38 1.20 40.91
C GLY A 55 -31.25 2.04 41.52
N GLY A 56 -31.16 3.34 41.20
CA GLY A 56 -30.27 4.30 41.88
C GLY A 56 -28.78 4.19 41.53
N ARG A 57 -28.46 3.45 40.46
CA ARG A 57 -27.09 3.32 39.93
C ARG A 57 -26.87 4.41 38.89
N SER A 58 -25.69 5.01 38.86
CA SER A 58 -25.30 5.98 37.83
C SER A 58 -23.98 5.59 37.16
N LEU A 59 -23.87 5.86 35.85
CA LEU A 59 -22.67 5.58 35.06
C LEU A 59 -22.36 6.77 34.13
N ALA A 60 -21.10 7.19 34.08
CA ALA A 60 -20.62 8.16 33.10
C ALA A 60 -20.31 7.45 31.77
N VAL A 61 -21.05 7.79 30.73
CA VAL A 61 -21.03 7.14 29.42
C VAL A 61 -20.77 8.19 28.35
N ARG A 62 -19.94 7.87 27.34
CA ARG A 62 -19.73 8.77 26.22
C ARG A 62 -20.97 8.93 25.37
N ILE A 63 -21.17 10.12 24.80
CA ILE A 63 -22.33 10.44 23.96
C ILE A 63 -22.51 9.43 22.82
N GLU A 64 -21.41 8.96 22.22
CA GLU A 64 -21.40 7.95 21.14
C GLU A 64 -22.08 6.61 21.49
N HIS A 65 -22.23 6.30 22.78
CA HIS A 65 -22.85 5.07 23.27
C HIS A 65 -24.29 5.27 23.79
N LEU A 66 -24.86 6.47 23.63
CA LEU A 66 -26.20 6.83 24.11
C LEU A 66 -27.15 7.02 22.93
N ILE A 67 -28.19 6.20 22.88
CA ILE A 67 -29.25 6.29 21.87
C ILE A 67 -30.50 6.88 22.54
N PRO A 68 -31.06 8.01 22.07
CA PRO A 68 -32.32 8.54 22.60
C PRO A 68 -33.44 7.50 22.50
N ALA A 69 -34.18 7.29 23.58
CA ALA A 69 -35.26 6.30 23.61
C ALA A 69 -36.38 6.63 22.60
N ALA A 70 -36.60 7.91 22.30
CA ALA A 70 -37.53 8.35 21.26
C ALA A 70 -37.14 7.87 19.84
N ALA A 71 -35.84 7.65 19.58
CA ALA A 71 -35.36 7.11 18.31
C ALA A 71 -35.55 5.59 18.17
N LEU A 72 -36.02 4.92 19.24
CA LEU A 72 -36.25 3.48 19.31
C LEU A 72 -37.74 3.10 19.33
N GLU A 73 -38.67 4.06 19.43
CA GLU A 73 -40.10 3.80 19.26
C GLU A 73 -40.43 3.55 17.78
N GLY A 74 -40.38 2.28 17.38
CA GLY A 74 -40.61 1.83 16.01
C GLY A 74 -39.75 0.63 15.60
N ALA A 75 -38.76 0.24 16.42
CA ALA A 75 -37.95 -0.95 16.22
C ALA A 75 -38.23 -1.97 17.33
N ASP A 76 -38.81 -3.12 16.97
CA ASP A 76 -38.90 -4.29 17.86
C ASP A 76 -37.48 -4.77 18.19
N LEU A 77 -36.96 -4.36 19.36
CA LEU A 77 -35.76 -4.93 19.96
C LEU A 77 -36.13 -6.12 20.85
N PRO A 78 -35.37 -7.24 20.78
CA PRO A 78 -35.62 -8.41 21.61
C PRO A 78 -35.39 -8.12 23.10
N PRO A 79 -36.11 -8.80 24.01
CA PRO A 79 -35.97 -8.57 25.45
C PRO A 79 -34.59 -9.03 25.96
N ALA A 80 -34.09 -8.31 26.97
CA ALA A 80 -32.79 -8.54 27.59
C ALA A 80 -32.63 -9.97 28.15
N PRO A 81 -31.43 -10.57 28.09
CA PRO A 81 -31.21 -11.94 28.54
C PRO A 81 -31.20 -12.02 30.07
N SER A 82 -32.20 -12.67 30.63
CA SER A 82 -32.14 -13.22 31.99
C SER A 82 -31.13 -14.36 32.00
N GLY A 83 -30.15 -14.28 32.90
CA GLY A 83 -29.14 -15.33 33.05
C GLY A 83 -29.79 -16.65 33.45
N THR A 84 -29.67 -17.67 32.61
CA THR A 84 -29.60 -19.07 33.02
C THR A 84 -29.07 -19.93 31.88
N ARG A 85 -28.41 -21.00 32.29
CA ARG A 85 -27.52 -21.88 31.54
C ARG A 85 -28.32 -22.92 30.74
N ALA A 86 -27.75 -23.36 29.61
CA ALA A 86 -27.89 -24.66 28.95
C ALA A 86 -28.75 -24.78 27.66
N ALA A 87 -28.21 -25.65 26.81
CA ALA A 87 -28.81 -26.38 25.68
C ALA A 87 -29.02 -25.63 24.36
N ALA A 88 -28.10 -25.89 23.43
CA ALA A 88 -28.27 -25.65 22.01
C ALA A 88 -29.36 -26.60 21.45
N ALA A 89 -30.36 -26.03 20.78
CA ALA A 89 -31.26 -26.74 19.89
C ALA A 89 -31.23 -26.06 18.51
N ALA A 90 -30.83 -26.85 17.52
CA ALA A 90 -30.84 -26.48 16.10
C ALA A 90 -32.21 -26.85 15.49
N VAL A 91 -32.67 -26.02 14.55
CA VAL A 91 -33.80 -26.30 13.64
C VAL A 91 -33.25 -26.95 12.35
N PRO A 92 -33.98 -27.88 11.70
CA PRO A 92 -33.41 -28.88 10.78
C PRO A 92 -33.44 -28.46 9.30
N PRO A 93 -32.73 -29.17 8.40
CA PRO A 93 -33.02 -29.15 6.98
C PRO A 93 -33.84 -30.37 6.53
N ALA A 94 -34.73 -30.09 5.59
CA ALA A 94 -35.47 -30.90 4.64
C ALA A 94 -35.22 -32.44 4.55
N ALA A 95 -36.31 -33.16 4.80
CA ALA A 95 -36.87 -34.32 4.08
C ALA A 95 -35.95 -35.19 3.21
N ALA A 96 -35.60 -36.36 3.74
CA ALA A 96 -35.48 -37.60 2.99
C ALA A 96 -36.10 -38.73 3.82
N SER A 97 -36.96 -39.50 3.17
CA SER A 97 -37.88 -40.53 3.69
C SER A 97 -37.19 -41.72 4.36
N THR A 98 -37.58 -42.04 5.60
CA THR A 98 -37.36 -43.37 6.21
C THR A 98 -38.50 -43.72 7.18
N GLN A 99 -38.94 -44.97 7.05
CA GLN A 99 -40.12 -45.66 7.62
C GLN A 99 -40.37 -45.42 9.12
N SER A 100 -41.64 -45.31 9.51
CA SER A 100 -42.10 -45.07 10.89
C SER A 100 -41.90 -46.28 11.80
N GLU A 101 -41.60 -46.02 13.08
CA GLU A 101 -41.41 -47.03 14.14
C GLU A 101 -42.61 -47.98 14.34
N GLU A 102 -43.79 -47.60 13.87
CA GLU A 102 -45.01 -48.43 13.89
C GLU A 102 -44.88 -49.67 12.99
N ASP A 103 -44.15 -49.58 11.88
CA ASP A 103 -43.90 -50.70 10.96
C ASP A 103 -42.90 -51.72 11.52
N LEU A 104 -42.00 -51.28 12.41
CA LEU A 104 -41.07 -52.15 13.14
C LEU A 104 -41.76 -52.89 14.30
N GLN A 105 -42.69 -52.22 14.98
CA GLN A 105 -43.47 -52.81 16.08
C GLN A 105 -44.50 -53.82 15.55
N LEU A 106 -45.10 -53.57 14.38
CA LEU A 106 -46.01 -54.50 13.73
C LEU A 106 -45.30 -55.78 13.25
N ARG A 107 -44.05 -55.67 12.78
CA ARG A 107 -43.22 -56.83 12.38
C ARG A 107 -42.70 -57.63 13.56
N ALA A 108 -42.43 -56.99 14.70
CA ALA A 108 -42.05 -57.68 15.94
C ALA A 108 -43.22 -58.48 16.54
N ALA A 109 -44.44 -57.93 16.50
CA ALA A 109 -45.65 -58.61 16.96
C ALA A 109 -46.03 -59.84 16.09
N ILE A 110 -45.77 -59.79 14.78
CA ILE A 110 -46.00 -60.92 13.86
C ILE A 110 -44.99 -62.06 14.09
N ALA A 111 -43.75 -61.74 14.49
CA ALA A 111 -42.73 -62.75 14.80
C ALA A 111 -42.97 -63.48 16.13
N GLU A 112 -43.61 -62.83 17.11
CA GLU A 112 -43.99 -63.43 18.40
C GLU A 112 -45.17 -64.41 18.26
N SER A 113 -46.02 -64.21 17.26
CA SER A 113 -47.16 -65.09 16.92
C SER A 113 -46.75 -66.43 16.29
N LEU A 114 -45.51 -66.59 15.82
CA LEU A 114 -45.07 -67.77 15.05
C LEU A 114 -44.12 -68.71 15.81
N GLY A 115 -43.85 -68.47 17.10
CA GLY A 115 -43.23 -69.46 18.00
C GLY A 115 -41.83 -69.94 17.61
N GLN A 116 -41.05 -69.15 16.86
CA GLN A 116 -39.68 -69.51 16.45
C GLN A 116 -38.63 -68.73 17.26
N LYS A 117 -37.74 -69.47 17.93
CA LYS A 117 -36.66 -68.92 18.78
C LYS A 117 -35.50 -68.41 17.89
N PRO A 118 -35.02 -67.15 18.07
CA PRO A 118 -33.93 -66.62 17.24
C PRO A 118 -32.54 -67.17 17.64
N PRO A 119 -31.62 -67.39 16.67
CA PRO A 119 -30.26 -67.88 16.94
C PRO A 119 -29.32 -66.78 17.50
N PRO A 120 -28.24 -67.16 18.22
CA PRO A 120 -27.33 -66.20 18.86
C PRO A 120 -26.42 -65.46 17.85
N PRO A 121 -26.05 -64.19 18.13
CA PRO A 121 -25.22 -63.38 17.22
C PRO A 121 -23.74 -63.82 17.20
N PRO A 122 -23.04 -63.66 16.05
CA PRO A 122 -21.62 -63.99 15.91
C PRO A 122 -20.68 -63.02 16.66
N PRO A 123 -19.43 -63.43 16.96
CA PRO A 123 -18.49 -62.65 17.77
C PRO A 123 -18.05 -61.34 17.10
N ARG A 124 -17.87 -60.31 17.93
CA ARG A 124 -17.46 -58.94 17.57
C ARG A 124 -16.09 -58.93 16.88
N GLN A 125 -16.05 -58.42 15.65
CA GLN A 125 -14.81 -57.96 15.03
C GLN A 125 -14.39 -56.62 15.65
N PRO A 126 -13.08 -56.34 15.81
CA PRO A 126 -12.60 -55.10 16.40
C PRO A 126 -13.02 -53.91 15.53
N THR A 127 -13.73 -52.95 16.12
CA THR A 127 -14.04 -51.66 15.52
C THR A 127 -12.73 -50.95 15.13
N PRO A 128 -12.55 -50.49 13.87
CA PRO A 128 -11.47 -49.55 13.56
C PRO A 128 -11.66 -48.30 14.43
N PRO A 129 -10.57 -47.66 14.90
CA PRO A 129 -10.69 -46.49 15.76
C PRO A 129 -11.56 -45.46 15.07
N ALA A 130 -12.57 -44.98 15.79
CA ALA A 130 -13.50 -43.97 15.33
C ALA A 130 -12.72 -42.91 14.57
N ALA A 131 -12.98 -42.80 13.26
CA ALA A 131 -12.49 -41.70 12.46
C ALA A 131 -12.98 -40.44 13.17
N ARG A 132 -12.06 -39.82 13.90
CA ARG A 132 -12.16 -38.46 14.40
C ARG A 132 -12.64 -37.71 13.16
N ARG A 133 -13.92 -37.29 13.15
CA ARG A 133 -14.37 -36.28 12.20
C ARG A 133 -13.52 -35.07 12.54
N SER A 134 -12.34 -34.99 11.94
CA SER A 134 -11.69 -33.72 11.76
C SER A 134 -12.79 -32.88 11.13
N ARG A 135 -13.09 -31.73 11.74
CA ARG A 135 -13.58 -30.63 10.94
C ARG A 135 -12.49 -30.45 9.90
N SER A 136 -12.65 -31.08 8.73
CA SER A 136 -11.89 -30.70 7.56
C SER A 136 -12.31 -29.26 7.34
N SER A 137 -11.55 -28.33 7.92
CA SER A 137 -11.50 -26.99 7.34
C SER A 137 -11.10 -27.28 5.90
N THR A 138 -12.05 -27.22 4.99
CA THR A 138 -11.77 -27.23 3.57
C THR A 138 -10.76 -26.11 3.41
N SER A 139 -9.49 -26.46 3.25
CA SER A 139 -8.43 -25.48 3.10
C SER A 139 -8.62 -24.93 1.70
N VAL A 140 -9.53 -23.99 1.56
CA VAL A 140 -9.72 -23.23 0.33
C VAL A 140 -8.36 -22.62 0.03
N SER A 141 -7.82 -22.96 -1.13
CA SER A 141 -6.51 -22.48 -1.56
C SER A 141 -6.48 -20.95 -1.51
N VAL A 142 -5.30 -20.36 -1.33
CA VAL A 142 -5.15 -18.90 -1.32
C VAL A 142 -5.73 -18.29 -2.61
N LEU A 143 -5.54 -18.97 -3.73
CA LEU A 143 -6.04 -18.58 -5.04
C LEU A 143 -7.58 -18.60 -5.12
N GLU A 144 -8.24 -19.62 -4.60
CA GLU A 144 -9.72 -19.67 -4.59
C GLU A 144 -10.33 -18.59 -3.70
N ARG A 145 -9.71 -18.31 -2.53
CA ARG A 145 -10.15 -17.21 -1.66
C ARG A 145 -9.99 -15.87 -2.34
N GLN A 146 -8.86 -15.67 -3.02
CA GLN A 146 -8.61 -14.46 -3.80
C GLN A 146 -9.63 -14.32 -4.94
N ALA A 147 -9.84 -15.35 -5.75
CA ALA A 147 -10.80 -15.34 -6.86
C ALA A 147 -12.23 -15.04 -6.38
N ALA A 148 -12.65 -15.61 -5.25
CA ALA A 148 -13.95 -15.32 -4.65
C ALA A 148 -14.07 -13.87 -4.16
N HIS A 149 -13.01 -13.31 -3.56
CA HIS A 149 -12.99 -11.90 -3.15
C HIS A 149 -13.06 -10.97 -4.36
N GLU A 150 -12.32 -11.28 -5.41
CA GLU A 150 -12.29 -10.50 -6.67
C GLU A 150 -13.64 -10.53 -7.38
N ALA A 151 -14.28 -11.70 -7.46
CA ALA A 151 -15.61 -11.83 -8.07
C ALA A 151 -16.66 -10.99 -7.31
N ARG A 152 -16.65 -11.06 -5.98
CA ARG A 152 -17.54 -10.23 -5.14
C ARG A 152 -17.28 -8.74 -5.32
N ALA A 153 -16.00 -8.34 -5.32
CA ALA A 153 -15.65 -6.94 -5.52
C ALA A 153 -16.14 -6.45 -6.89
N ALA A 154 -15.94 -7.22 -7.97
CA ALA A 154 -16.41 -6.88 -9.31
C ALA A 154 -17.94 -6.72 -9.38
N GLU A 155 -18.69 -7.57 -8.69
CA GLU A 155 -20.16 -7.44 -8.57
C GLU A 155 -20.56 -6.13 -7.88
N VAL A 156 -19.89 -5.77 -6.78
CA VAL A 156 -20.16 -4.50 -6.08
C VAL A 156 -19.84 -3.30 -6.98
N LEU A 157 -18.74 -3.35 -7.75
CA LEU A 157 -18.38 -2.27 -8.68
C LEU A 157 -19.47 -2.05 -9.73
N GLU A 158 -19.99 -3.10 -10.34
CA GLU A 158 -21.05 -2.97 -11.35
C GLU A 158 -22.37 -2.47 -10.76
N ARG A 159 -22.72 -2.88 -9.54
CA ARG A 159 -23.89 -2.33 -8.83
C ARG A 159 -23.74 -0.84 -8.57
N VAL A 160 -22.58 -0.40 -8.08
CA VAL A 160 -22.27 1.02 -7.84
C VAL A 160 -22.32 1.81 -9.15
N ARG A 161 -21.72 1.29 -10.21
CA ARG A 161 -21.78 1.91 -11.54
C ARG A 161 -23.21 2.05 -12.07
N SER A 162 -24.05 1.03 -11.90
CA SER A 162 -25.47 1.12 -12.28
C SER A 162 -26.18 2.21 -11.50
N PHE A 163 -26.02 2.23 -10.17
CA PHE A 163 -26.62 3.24 -9.32
C PHE A 163 -26.18 4.67 -9.69
N CYS A 164 -24.90 4.88 -10.00
CA CYS A 164 -24.39 6.18 -10.45
C CYS A 164 -24.98 6.60 -11.81
N ARG A 165 -25.15 5.65 -12.74
CA ARG A 165 -25.80 5.93 -14.04
C ARG A 165 -27.27 6.30 -13.87
N GLU A 166 -27.99 5.63 -12.96
CA GLU A 166 -29.42 5.87 -12.71
C GLU A 166 -29.65 7.19 -11.95
N SER A 167 -28.82 7.49 -10.95
CA SER A 167 -28.91 8.72 -10.16
C SER A 167 -28.32 9.96 -10.85
N GLY A 168 -27.57 9.77 -11.94
CA GLY A 168 -26.80 10.83 -12.60
C GLY A 168 -25.69 11.44 -11.74
N SER A 169 -25.40 10.84 -10.57
CA SER A 169 -24.43 11.33 -9.61
C SER A 169 -23.19 10.44 -9.60
N PRO A 170 -21.98 11.01 -9.68
CA PRO A 170 -20.79 10.20 -9.72
C PRO A 170 -20.47 9.64 -8.33
N PHE A 171 -19.79 8.50 -8.29
CA PHE A 171 -19.42 7.77 -7.09
C PHE A 171 -18.47 8.61 -6.22
N THR A 172 -18.74 8.64 -4.93
CA THR A 172 -17.86 9.17 -3.90
C THR A 172 -17.66 8.05 -2.88
N ASP A 173 -16.41 7.73 -2.58
CA ASP A 173 -16.08 6.66 -1.66
C ASP A 173 -16.46 7.04 -0.21
N PRO A 174 -17.43 6.36 0.42
CA PRO A 174 -17.84 6.68 1.78
C PRO A 174 -16.78 6.33 2.82
N ASP A 175 -15.91 5.35 2.54
CA ASP A 175 -14.86 4.91 3.47
C ASP A 175 -13.60 5.79 3.37
N PHE A 176 -13.47 6.54 2.28
CA PHE A 176 -12.33 7.42 2.03
C PHE A 176 -12.77 8.71 1.30
N PRO A 177 -13.60 9.55 1.96
CA PRO A 177 -14.25 10.69 1.32
C PRO A 177 -13.24 11.79 0.95
N PRO A 178 -13.60 12.71 0.03
CA PRO A 178 -12.80 13.88 -0.31
C PRO A 178 -12.81 14.92 0.84
N ALA A 179 -12.16 14.57 1.95
CA ALA A 179 -12.19 15.31 3.21
C ALA A 179 -10.81 15.31 3.90
N ALA A 180 -10.67 16.16 4.91
CA ALA A 180 -9.44 16.27 5.70
C ALA A 180 -9.04 14.96 6.39
N THR A 181 -10.01 14.12 6.76
CA THR A 181 -9.77 12.78 7.35
C THR A 181 -9.03 11.83 6.41
N SER A 182 -9.21 11.99 5.10
CA SER A 182 -8.49 11.21 4.09
C SER A 182 -7.09 11.77 3.81
N LEU A 183 -6.83 13.03 4.16
CA LEU A 183 -5.52 13.65 4.04
C LEU A 183 -4.64 13.39 5.27
N PHE A 184 -5.22 13.54 6.47
CA PHE A 184 -4.47 13.60 7.73
C PHE A 184 -4.92 12.52 8.70
N ARG A 185 -3.98 11.91 9.42
CA ARG A 185 -4.25 10.86 10.43
C ARG A 185 -5.23 11.35 11.51
N ASP A 186 -5.08 12.59 11.94
CA ASP A 186 -5.91 13.20 12.99
C ASP A 186 -7.06 14.07 12.44
N GLY A 187 -7.18 14.18 11.10
CA GLY A 187 -8.12 15.09 10.44
C GLY A 187 -7.85 16.59 10.64
N ARG A 188 -6.77 16.97 11.34
CA ARG A 188 -6.46 18.35 11.78
C ARG A 188 -5.31 19.03 11.04
N GLY A 189 -4.87 18.48 9.91
CA GLY A 189 -3.75 19.02 9.12
C GLY A 189 -2.39 18.46 9.54
N TRP A 190 -1.39 18.70 8.69
CA TRP A 190 0.02 18.38 9.00
C TRP A 190 0.48 19.14 10.25
N GLN A 191 0.91 18.43 11.29
CA GLN A 191 1.37 19.08 12.52
C GLN A 191 2.67 19.87 12.25
N GLN A 192 2.72 21.14 12.67
CA GLN A 192 3.93 21.96 12.61
C GLN A 192 4.88 21.56 13.74
N GLU A 193 5.63 20.46 13.58
CA GLU A 193 6.84 20.29 14.39
C GLU A 193 7.92 21.24 13.86
N GLY A 194 8.47 22.08 14.73
CA GLY A 194 9.31 23.24 14.41
C GLY A 194 10.70 22.96 13.86
N SER A 195 10.83 22.07 12.88
CA SER A 195 12.08 21.81 12.15
C SER A 195 12.07 22.48 10.77
N SER A 196 13.25 22.87 10.29
CA SER A 196 13.51 23.58 9.01
C SER A 196 12.95 22.88 7.75
N ALA A 197 12.50 21.63 7.88
CA ALA A 197 11.81 20.85 6.86
C ALA A 197 10.43 21.40 6.43
N ASN A 198 9.86 22.35 7.19
CA ASN A 198 8.48 22.81 7.01
C ASN A 198 8.26 23.82 5.86
N ARG A 199 9.31 24.32 5.19
CA ARG A 199 9.16 25.29 4.10
C ARG A 199 8.44 24.72 2.87
N HIS A 200 8.59 23.43 2.60
CA HIS A 200 7.96 22.75 1.46
C HIS A 200 6.48 22.38 1.70
N ARG A 201 5.92 22.69 2.89
CA ARG A 201 4.55 22.29 3.28
C ARG A 201 3.55 23.46 3.25
N ALA A 202 4.00 24.68 2.98
CA ALA A 202 3.16 25.87 2.97
C ALA A 202 2.09 25.81 1.86
N GLY A 203 0.81 25.60 2.19
CA GLY A 203 -0.30 25.59 1.22
C GLY A 203 -0.93 24.21 0.96
N LEU A 204 -0.45 23.14 1.61
CA LEU A 204 -1.13 21.83 1.63
C LEU A 204 -2.41 21.82 2.49
N GLY A 205 -2.68 22.90 3.24
CA GLY A 205 -3.94 23.10 3.96
C GLY A 205 -5.11 23.56 3.09
N ASP A 206 -4.85 24.09 1.90
CA ASP A 206 -5.87 24.68 0.98
C ASP A 206 -6.19 23.76 -0.20
N LEU A 207 -6.01 22.45 -0.05
CA LEU A 207 -6.24 21.50 -1.14
C LEU A 207 -7.73 21.40 -1.49
N VAL A 208 -8.00 21.33 -2.79
CA VAL A 208 -9.33 21.08 -3.34
C VAL A 208 -9.38 19.68 -3.94
N TRP A 209 -10.51 19.00 -3.82
CA TRP A 209 -10.70 17.68 -4.40
C TRP A 209 -11.33 17.83 -5.79
N LEU A 210 -10.60 17.41 -6.82
CA LEU A 210 -11.01 17.58 -8.21
C LEU A 210 -11.06 16.24 -8.95
N ARG A 211 -12.03 16.11 -9.84
CA ARG A 211 -12.14 14.99 -10.80
C ARG A 211 -11.31 15.25 -12.05
N PRO A 212 -11.02 14.22 -12.87
CA PRO A 212 -10.16 14.34 -14.06
C PRO A 212 -10.56 15.47 -15.01
N SER A 213 -11.86 15.76 -15.16
CA SER A 213 -12.38 16.85 -15.99
C SER A 213 -11.88 18.25 -15.60
N SER A 214 -11.52 18.46 -14.33
CA SER A 214 -11.02 19.73 -13.79
C SER A 214 -9.51 19.72 -13.55
N LEU A 215 -8.84 18.60 -13.82
CA LEU A 215 -7.39 18.47 -13.68
C LEU A 215 -6.65 19.08 -14.86
N LEU A 216 -5.64 19.86 -14.53
CA LEU A 216 -4.61 20.28 -15.47
C LEU A 216 -3.38 19.39 -15.26
N LEU A 217 -2.72 19.06 -16.37
CA LEU A 217 -1.39 18.46 -16.28
C LEU A 217 -0.43 19.50 -15.71
N ARG A 218 0.51 19.03 -14.88
CA ARG A 218 1.67 19.85 -14.55
C ARG A 218 2.42 20.13 -15.86
N PRO A 219 2.75 21.39 -16.19
CA PRO A 219 3.69 21.67 -17.25
C PRO A 219 4.97 20.87 -16.97
N ASP A 220 5.46 20.14 -17.97
CA ASP A 220 6.84 19.68 -17.95
C ASP A 220 7.71 20.96 -17.76
N GLU A 221 8.73 21.04 -16.91
CA GLU A 221 9.97 20.30 -17.10
C GLU A 221 11.01 20.54 -15.97
N LYS A 222 10.59 20.70 -14.71
CA LYS A 222 11.56 20.60 -13.60
C LYS A 222 11.00 19.72 -12.52
N GLN A 223 11.66 18.58 -12.29
CA GLN A 223 11.57 17.95 -10.99
C GLN A 223 11.95 18.99 -9.97
N LEU A 224 11.04 19.23 -9.06
CA LEU A 224 11.39 19.85 -7.80
C LEU A 224 12.32 18.83 -7.12
N SER A 225 13.49 19.30 -6.68
CA SER A 225 14.54 18.48 -6.06
C SER A 225 13.98 17.63 -4.91
N ALA A 226 14.75 16.64 -4.46
CA ALA A 226 14.40 15.69 -3.39
C ALA A 226 13.84 16.32 -2.08
N GLY A 227 13.92 17.65 -1.92
CA GLY A 227 13.31 18.41 -0.83
C GLY A 227 11.78 18.57 -0.85
N GLY A 228 11.06 17.98 -1.81
CA GLY A 228 9.60 18.13 -1.90
C GLY A 228 9.15 19.46 -2.54
N ILE A 229 7.88 19.54 -2.89
CA ILE A 229 7.30 20.67 -3.63
C ILE A 229 7.24 21.90 -2.72
N ASP A 230 8.00 22.96 -3.00
CA ASP A 230 7.63 24.29 -2.52
C ASP A 230 6.41 24.77 -3.33
N VAL A 231 5.23 24.69 -2.70
CA VAL A 231 3.92 25.05 -3.26
C VAL A 231 3.90 26.50 -3.76
N SER A 232 4.72 27.39 -3.18
CA SER A 232 4.80 28.79 -3.58
C SER A 232 5.49 28.96 -4.95
N SER A 233 6.49 28.13 -5.24
CA SER A 233 7.18 28.06 -6.53
C SER A 233 6.26 27.56 -7.66
N LEU A 234 5.39 26.58 -7.40
CA LEU A 234 4.37 26.15 -8.37
C LEU A 234 3.35 27.26 -8.68
N ARG A 235 2.81 27.95 -7.67
CA ARG A 235 1.87 29.07 -7.87
C ARG A 235 2.50 30.22 -8.68
N SER A 236 3.82 30.42 -8.55
CA SER A 236 4.58 31.43 -9.31
C SER A 236 4.73 31.05 -10.79
N LEU A 237 5.07 29.78 -11.09
CA LEU A 237 5.22 29.27 -12.46
C LEU A 237 3.94 29.45 -13.30
N PHE A 238 2.77 29.25 -12.70
CA PHE A 238 1.50 29.43 -13.40
C PHE A 238 1.04 30.88 -13.52
N ARG A 239 1.66 31.83 -12.81
CA ARG A 239 1.31 33.26 -12.89
C ARG A 239 1.80 33.91 -14.20
N GLY A 240 2.74 33.27 -14.90
CA GLY A 240 3.31 33.74 -16.18
C GLY A 240 2.88 32.97 -17.43
N MET A 241 2.09 31.91 -17.30
CA MET A 241 1.64 31.11 -18.45
C MET A 241 0.34 31.68 -19.02
N GLY A 242 0.46 32.44 -20.11
CA GLY A 242 -0.66 32.76 -20.97
C GLY A 242 -1.32 31.48 -21.49
N VAL A 243 -2.65 31.48 -21.59
CA VAL A 243 -3.47 30.37 -22.08
C VAL A 243 -3.08 30.07 -23.53
N GLY A 244 -2.11 29.17 -23.71
CA GLY A 244 -1.64 28.72 -25.02
C GLY A 244 -2.75 27.96 -25.74
N SER A 245 -2.99 28.36 -26.98
CA SER A 245 -4.02 27.84 -27.88
C SER A 245 -3.79 26.38 -28.28
N SER A 246 -4.89 25.62 -28.21
CA SER A 246 -5.26 24.42 -29.00
C SER A 246 -4.16 23.43 -29.45
N ARG A 247 -3.96 22.40 -28.63
CA ARG A 247 -4.01 21.01 -29.13
C ARG A 247 -5.32 20.42 -28.64
N ALA A 248 -6.02 19.66 -29.47
CA ALA A 248 -7.26 18.97 -29.09
C ALA A 248 -7.10 18.36 -27.70
N HIS A 249 -7.98 18.72 -26.75
CA HIS A 249 -7.88 18.24 -25.38
C HIS A 249 -8.03 16.72 -25.38
N GLU A 250 -6.92 15.98 -25.34
CA GLU A 250 -6.93 14.54 -25.19
C GLU A 250 -7.67 14.18 -23.89
N ALA A 251 -8.54 13.16 -23.97
CA ALA A 251 -9.28 12.67 -22.82
C ALA A 251 -8.33 12.04 -21.79
N TRP A 252 -8.78 11.93 -20.54
CA TRP A 252 -8.06 11.14 -19.54
C TRP A 252 -8.26 9.65 -19.83
N GLU A 253 -7.21 8.87 -19.61
CA GLU A 253 -7.24 7.41 -19.67
C GLU A 253 -6.72 6.85 -18.35
N VAL A 254 -7.11 5.62 -18.00
CA VAL A 254 -6.52 5.00 -16.80
C VAL A 254 -5.06 4.65 -17.06
N VAL A 255 -4.77 4.01 -18.20
CA VAL A 255 -3.42 3.72 -18.71
C VAL A 255 -3.41 3.98 -20.21
N ARG A 256 -2.50 4.84 -20.69
CA ARG A 256 -2.39 5.28 -22.10
C ARG A 256 -1.17 4.65 -22.76
N GLY A 257 -1.39 3.79 -23.76
CA GLY A 257 -0.29 3.18 -24.53
C GLY A 257 0.66 2.32 -23.69
N GLY A 258 0.18 1.79 -22.55
CA GLY A 258 0.99 1.13 -21.54
C GLY A 258 1.55 2.11 -20.51
N ALA A 259 1.64 1.65 -19.26
CA ALA A 259 2.27 2.43 -18.20
C ALA A 259 3.78 2.29 -18.31
N THR A 260 4.47 3.42 -18.28
CA THR A 260 5.93 3.44 -18.27
C THR A 260 6.42 4.08 -16.97
N PRO A 261 7.62 3.71 -16.48
CA PRO A 261 8.23 4.40 -15.35
C PRO A 261 8.31 5.92 -15.56
N HIS A 262 8.61 6.36 -16.79
CA HIS A 262 8.65 7.75 -17.24
C HIS A 262 7.37 8.53 -17.01
N ASP A 263 6.23 7.87 -16.82
CA ASP A 263 4.97 8.55 -16.55
C ASP A 263 4.91 9.07 -15.11
N ILE A 264 5.63 8.46 -14.18
CA ILE A 264 5.47 8.74 -12.75
C ILE A 264 6.04 10.12 -12.41
N ARG A 265 5.24 10.92 -11.70
CA ARG A 265 5.63 12.23 -11.17
C ARG A 265 5.32 12.26 -9.69
N GLN A 266 6.36 12.44 -8.87
CA GLN A 266 6.18 12.60 -7.43
C GLN A 266 5.46 13.92 -7.11
N GLY A 267 4.59 13.87 -6.10
CA GLY A 267 3.92 15.04 -5.56
C GLY A 267 4.63 15.66 -4.35
N ALA A 268 3.85 16.35 -3.53
CA ALA A 268 4.34 16.97 -2.30
C ALA A 268 4.50 15.98 -1.13
N LEU A 269 4.08 14.72 -1.33
CA LEU A 269 4.08 13.68 -0.31
C LEU A 269 5.44 12.97 -0.25
N GLY A 270 5.87 12.62 0.97
CA GLY A 270 7.09 11.85 1.24
C GLY A 270 6.93 10.34 0.97
N ASP A 271 6.27 9.96 -0.11
CA ASP A 271 5.94 8.58 -0.48
C ASP A 271 6.81 8.05 -1.64
N CYS A 272 7.99 8.63 -1.83
CA CYS A 272 8.94 8.23 -2.89
C CYS A 272 9.21 6.72 -2.91
N TRP A 273 9.17 6.06 -1.74
CA TRP A 273 9.29 4.61 -1.60
C TRP A 273 8.20 3.84 -2.36
N LEU A 274 6.95 4.32 -2.33
CA LEU A 274 5.81 3.74 -3.04
C LEU A 274 5.93 4.02 -4.54
N LEU A 275 6.19 5.26 -4.92
CA LEU A 275 6.31 5.65 -6.34
C LEU A 275 7.48 4.96 -7.05
N SER A 276 8.59 4.75 -6.33
CA SER A 276 9.73 4.00 -6.87
C SER A 276 9.40 2.51 -7.05
N ALA A 277 8.61 1.93 -6.14
CA ALA A 277 8.10 0.56 -6.33
C ALA A 277 7.10 0.48 -7.50
N LEU A 278 6.28 1.51 -7.72
CA LEU A 278 5.40 1.59 -8.89
C LEU A 278 6.20 1.65 -10.21
N ALA A 279 7.35 2.33 -10.21
CA ALA A 279 8.25 2.35 -11.36
C ALA A 279 8.78 0.95 -11.68
N LEU A 280 9.21 0.20 -10.65
CA LEU A 280 9.60 -1.20 -10.79
C LEU A 280 8.46 -2.08 -11.32
N LEU A 281 7.22 -1.82 -10.88
CA LEU A 281 6.05 -2.54 -11.36
C LEU A 281 5.70 -2.19 -12.83
N ALA A 282 5.92 -0.95 -13.26
CA ALA A 282 5.65 -0.51 -14.63
C ALA A 282 6.53 -1.26 -15.65
N GLU A 283 7.72 -1.73 -15.25
CA GLU A 283 8.56 -2.63 -16.08
C GLU A 283 7.92 -4.00 -16.31
N ARG A 284 6.93 -4.38 -15.51
CA ARG A 284 6.17 -5.63 -15.66
C ARG A 284 4.67 -5.35 -15.80
N PRO A 285 4.18 -5.05 -17.02
CA PRO A 285 2.78 -4.68 -17.26
C PRO A 285 1.74 -5.66 -16.69
N ARG A 286 2.10 -6.95 -16.59
CA ARG A 286 1.24 -7.99 -15.97
C ARG A 286 1.02 -7.76 -14.47
N LEU A 287 2.04 -7.33 -13.73
CA LEU A 287 1.90 -7.01 -12.30
C LEU A 287 1.07 -5.75 -12.10
N LEU A 288 1.26 -4.73 -12.94
CA LEU A 288 0.41 -3.55 -12.90
C LEU A 288 -1.06 -3.89 -13.25
N ALA A 289 -1.30 -4.86 -14.12
CA ALA A 289 -2.64 -5.39 -14.38
C ALA A 289 -3.23 -6.16 -13.20
N ALA A 290 -2.38 -6.81 -12.43
CA ALA A 290 -2.79 -7.38 -11.16
C ALA A 290 -3.22 -6.24 -10.20
N VAL A 291 -2.41 -5.21 -10.00
CA VAL A 291 -2.74 -4.14 -9.04
C VAL A 291 -3.94 -3.28 -9.45
N LEU A 292 -4.12 -2.99 -10.75
CA LEU A 292 -5.17 -2.08 -11.21
C LEU A 292 -6.09 -2.74 -12.25
N PRO A 293 -7.14 -3.47 -11.80
CA PRO A 293 -8.11 -4.11 -12.69
C PRO A 293 -8.91 -3.14 -13.56
N SER A 294 -9.24 -1.95 -13.03
CA SER A 294 -9.98 -0.94 -13.77
C SER A 294 -9.08 -0.29 -14.82
N ARG A 295 -9.32 -0.54 -16.11
CA ARG A 295 -8.47 -0.05 -17.22
C ARG A 295 -9.09 1.06 -18.05
N VAL A 296 -10.38 1.30 -17.87
CA VAL A 296 -11.16 2.25 -18.68
C VAL A 296 -11.72 3.32 -17.75
N VAL A 297 -11.67 4.56 -18.22
CA VAL A 297 -12.31 5.69 -17.52
C VAL A 297 -13.81 5.50 -17.61
N ASP A 298 -14.48 5.54 -16.47
CA ASP A 298 -15.93 5.36 -16.37
C ASP A 298 -16.58 6.64 -15.85
N ALA A 299 -17.75 6.99 -16.38
CA ALA A 299 -18.45 8.22 -16.01
C ALA A 299 -18.94 8.22 -14.55
N SER A 300 -19.13 7.05 -13.92
CA SER A 300 -19.39 6.97 -12.48
C SER A 300 -18.19 7.44 -11.66
N GLY A 301 -16.97 7.41 -12.22
CA GLY A 301 -15.74 7.67 -11.48
C GLY A 301 -15.40 6.62 -10.43
N ALA A 302 -15.99 5.41 -10.49
CA ALA A 302 -15.69 4.29 -9.59
C ALA A 302 -14.65 3.32 -10.19
N TYR A 303 -13.61 3.04 -9.41
CA TYR A 303 -12.47 2.20 -9.79
C TYR A 303 -12.13 1.20 -8.69
N GLN A 304 -11.34 0.19 -9.07
CA GLN A 304 -10.80 -0.82 -8.15
C GLN A 304 -9.29 -0.86 -8.21
N VAL A 305 -8.68 -1.00 -7.03
CA VAL A 305 -7.24 -1.20 -6.83
C VAL A 305 -7.06 -2.42 -5.93
N ARG A 306 -6.15 -3.33 -6.30
CA ARG A 306 -5.79 -4.52 -5.52
C ARG A 306 -4.44 -4.33 -4.84
N LEU A 307 -4.43 -4.43 -3.52
CA LEU A 307 -3.22 -4.35 -2.70
C LEU A 307 -3.16 -5.53 -1.74
N CYS A 308 -1.96 -6.02 -1.46
CA CYS A 308 -1.70 -7.12 -0.55
C CYS A 308 -1.31 -6.58 0.83
N ALA A 309 -2.20 -6.69 1.81
CA ALA A 309 -1.96 -6.21 3.18
C ALA A 309 -1.88 -7.39 4.15
N GLY A 310 -0.79 -7.49 4.92
CA GLY A 310 -0.62 -8.58 5.89
C GLY A 310 -0.63 -9.98 5.27
N GLY A 311 -0.25 -10.10 4.00
CA GLY A 311 -0.35 -11.36 3.26
C GLY A 311 -1.78 -11.68 2.81
N GLU A 312 -2.70 -10.73 2.70
CA GLU A 312 -4.00 -10.95 2.06
C GLU A 312 -4.27 -9.92 0.98
N TRP A 313 -4.69 -10.39 -0.19
CA TRP A 313 -5.12 -9.51 -1.28
C TRP A 313 -6.47 -8.87 -0.95
N ARG A 314 -6.50 -7.55 -0.99
CA ARG A 314 -7.69 -6.72 -0.76
C ARG A 314 -7.99 -5.94 -2.02
N THR A 315 -9.23 -6.03 -2.50
CA THR A 315 -9.73 -5.20 -3.60
C THR A 315 -10.46 -4.00 -3.02
N LEU A 316 -9.85 -2.83 -3.15
CA LEU A 316 -10.34 -1.57 -2.64
C LEU A 316 -11.13 -0.86 -3.74
N MET A 317 -12.33 -0.40 -3.42
CA MET A 317 -13.05 0.55 -4.26
C MET A 317 -12.52 1.96 -3.97
N VAL A 318 -12.28 2.76 -5.01
CA VAL A 318 -11.82 4.15 -4.92
C VAL A 318 -12.54 4.99 -5.98
N ASP A 319 -12.84 6.25 -5.66
CA ASP A 319 -13.33 7.22 -6.63
C ASP A 319 -12.19 8.05 -7.29
N ASP A 320 -12.47 8.77 -8.37
CA ASP A 320 -11.49 9.61 -9.10
C ASP A 320 -11.40 11.07 -8.65
N THR A 321 -11.83 11.41 -7.45
CA THR A 321 -11.51 12.72 -6.85
C THR A 321 -10.12 12.67 -6.21
N PHE A 322 -9.27 13.62 -6.59
CA PHE A 322 -7.89 13.70 -6.12
C PHE A 322 -7.58 15.04 -5.44
N PRO A 323 -6.72 15.06 -4.41
CA PRO A 323 -6.25 16.28 -3.78
C PRO A 323 -5.41 17.12 -4.77
N CYS A 324 -5.81 18.36 -4.97
CA CYS A 324 -5.23 19.25 -5.96
C CYS A 324 -4.91 20.61 -5.36
N LEU A 325 -3.83 21.22 -5.85
CA LEU A 325 -3.57 22.63 -5.63
C LEU A 325 -4.50 23.44 -6.53
N PRO A 326 -5.38 24.29 -5.96
CA PRO A 326 -6.28 25.11 -6.76
C PRO A 326 -5.48 26.16 -7.53
N LEU A 327 -5.85 26.37 -8.79
CA LEU A 327 -5.34 27.45 -9.62
C LEU A 327 -6.38 28.57 -9.70
N PRO A 328 -5.97 29.85 -9.64
CA PRO A 328 -6.88 30.97 -9.86
C PRO A 328 -7.53 30.84 -11.23
N SER A 329 -8.86 30.79 -11.26
CA SER A 329 -9.63 30.72 -12.50
C SER A 329 -10.41 32.02 -12.69
N PRO A 330 -10.13 32.82 -13.74
CA PRO A 330 -10.91 34.02 -14.01
C PRO A 330 -12.36 33.73 -14.45
N PHE A 331 -12.70 32.46 -14.72
CA PHE A 331 -13.98 32.02 -15.27
C PHE A 331 -14.82 31.17 -14.30
N GLY A 332 -14.55 31.25 -12.99
CA GLY A 332 -15.40 30.67 -11.93
C GLY A 332 -15.31 29.15 -11.72
N ALA A 333 -14.92 28.36 -12.73
CA ALA A 333 -14.70 26.93 -12.56
C ALA A 333 -13.33 26.66 -11.91
N THR A 334 -13.32 26.05 -10.73
CA THR A 334 -12.09 25.65 -10.02
C THR A 334 -11.35 24.57 -10.81
N ARG A 335 -10.14 24.89 -11.26
CA ARG A 335 -9.18 23.95 -11.84
C ARG A 335 -7.97 23.84 -10.94
N GLY A 336 -7.21 22.77 -11.10
CA GLY A 336 -6.03 22.55 -10.27
C GLY A 336 -5.08 21.53 -10.86
N VAL A 337 -3.93 21.44 -10.22
CA VAL A 337 -2.94 20.39 -10.51
C VAL A 337 -2.93 19.39 -9.36
N PRO A 338 -2.75 18.08 -9.62
CA PRO A 338 -2.60 17.09 -8.57
C PRO A 338 -1.52 17.50 -7.58
N ALA A 339 -1.82 17.43 -6.28
CA ALA A 339 -0.85 17.74 -5.22
C ALA A 339 0.09 16.58 -4.95
N PHE A 340 -0.40 15.35 -5.09
CA PHE A 340 0.32 14.10 -4.82
C PHE A 340 0.79 13.43 -6.12
N GLY A 341 1.16 12.15 -6.06
CA GLY A 341 1.62 11.35 -7.18
C GLY A 341 0.67 11.40 -8.37
N CYS A 342 1.22 11.62 -9.56
CA CYS A 342 0.43 11.61 -10.79
C CYS A 342 1.20 11.00 -11.95
N ALA A 343 0.45 10.60 -12.98
CA ALA A 343 1.02 10.08 -14.21
C ALA A 343 0.96 11.14 -15.33
N ALA A 344 2.03 11.24 -16.10
CA ALA A 344 2.08 12.03 -17.32
C ALA A 344 1.11 11.47 -18.39
N ARG A 345 0.97 12.19 -19.51
CA ARG A 345 0.14 11.78 -20.66
C ARG A 345 -1.36 11.57 -20.32
N ARG A 346 -1.88 12.33 -19.34
CA ARG A 346 -3.28 12.30 -18.88
C ARG A 346 -3.72 10.91 -18.42
N GLN A 347 -2.90 10.30 -17.58
CA GLN A 347 -3.15 8.97 -17.04
C GLN A 347 -3.54 9.02 -15.56
N LEU A 348 -4.39 8.09 -15.13
CA LEU A 348 -4.89 8.04 -13.74
C LEU A 348 -4.24 6.95 -12.88
N TRP A 349 -3.53 5.98 -13.47
CA TRP A 349 -3.07 4.80 -12.74
C TRP A 349 -2.20 5.08 -11.52
N VAL A 350 -1.29 6.06 -11.56
CA VAL A 350 -0.45 6.42 -10.40
C VAL A 350 -1.33 6.96 -9.27
N ALA A 351 -2.17 7.96 -9.57
CA ALA A 351 -3.01 8.61 -8.57
C ALA A 351 -4.05 7.64 -7.98
N LEU A 352 -4.61 6.73 -8.80
CA LEU A 352 -5.53 5.69 -8.31
C LEU A 352 -4.85 4.71 -7.35
N ILE A 353 -3.64 4.24 -7.69
CA ILE A 353 -2.92 3.28 -6.84
C ILE A 353 -2.43 3.96 -5.56
N GLU A 354 -1.90 5.17 -5.65
CA GLU A 354 -1.51 5.99 -4.49
C GLU A 354 -2.71 6.24 -3.57
N LYS A 355 -3.88 6.62 -4.11
CA LYS A 355 -5.13 6.75 -3.35
C LYS A 355 -5.55 5.44 -2.70
N GLY A 356 -5.44 4.32 -3.41
CA GLY A 356 -5.72 2.99 -2.87
C GLY A 356 -4.79 2.64 -1.70
N ALA A 357 -3.50 2.98 -1.80
CA ALA A 357 -2.54 2.80 -0.72
C ALA A 357 -2.87 3.71 0.47
N ALA A 358 -3.19 4.98 0.23
CA ALA A 358 -3.62 5.91 1.27
C ALA A 358 -4.86 5.39 2.02
N LYS A 359 -5.87 4.88 1.29
CA LYS A 359 -7.05 4.24 1.88
C LYS A 359 -6.70 3.02 2.72
N LEU A 360 -5.76 2.18 2.26
CA LEU A 360 -5.32 1.01 3.01
C LEU A 360 -4.61 1.39 4.33
N HIS A 361 -3.84 2.47 4.32
CA HIS A 361 -3.08 2.97 5.46
C HIS A 361 -3.86 3.99 6.33
N GLY A 362 -5.03 4.44 5.86
CA GLY A 362 -5.97 5.31 6.57
C GLY A 362 -5.98 6.76 6.09
N SER A 363 -4.88 7.30 5.57
CA SER A 363 -4.79 8.66 5.02
C SER A 363 -3.58 8.82 4.09
N TYR A 364 -3.52 9.91 3.32
CA TYR A 364 -2.33 10.24 2.52
C TYR A 364 -1.11 10.50 3.41
N GLU A 365 -1.28 11.21 4.53
CA GLU A 365 -0.22 11.41 5.54
C GLU A 365 0.36 10.09 6.06
N ALA A 366 -0.44 9.03 6.11
CA ALA A 366 0.06 7.74 6.56
C ALA A 366 1.06 7.09 5.60
N LEU A 367 1.18 7.57 4.36
CA LEU A 367 2.18 7.12 3.39
C LEU A 367 3.54 7.83 3.53
N GLU A 368 3.66 8.88 4.35
CA GLU A 368 4.95 9.53 4.58
C GLU A 368 5.90 8.59 5.34
N GLY A 369 7.07 8.34 4.74
CA GLY A 369 8.13 7.55 5.38
C GLY A 369 7.83 6.05 5.37
N GLY A 370 8.31 5.36 4.34
CA GLY A 370 8.22 3.91 4.21
C GLY A 370 9.43 3.32 3.48
N SER A 371 9.37 2.03 3.19
CA SER A 371 10.46 1.31 2.49
C SER A 371 9.97 0.71 1.17
N VAL A 372 10.79 0.77 0.13
CA VAL A 372 10.48 0.15 -1.17
C VAL A 372 10.19 -1.34 -1.00
N GLU A 373 10.86 -1.99 -0.04
CA GLU A 373 10.60 -3.37 0.36
C GLU A 373 9.13 -3.59 0.75
N GLU A 374 8.58 -2.73 1.60
CA GLU A 374 7.18 -2.71 2.00
C GLU A 374 6.25 -2.49 0.80
N ALA A 375 6.53 -1.48 -0.02
CA ALA A 375 5.69 -1.19 -1.19
C ALA A 375 5.67 -2.37 -2.16
N LEU A 376 6.81 -3.01 -2.42
CA LEU A 376 6.87 -4.18 -3.31
C LEU A 376 6.06 -5.35 -2.73
N ARG A 377 6.10 -5.60 -1.42
CA ARG A 377 5.23 -6.63 -0.81
C ARG A 377 3.75 -6.26 -0.94
N THR A 378 3.41 -4.99 -0.74
CA THR A 378 2.03 -4.51 -0.86
C THR A 378 1.51 -4.58 -2.30
N LEU A 379 2.34 -4.25 -3.28
CA LEU A 379 1.94 -4.19 -4.69
C LEU A 379 1.99 -5.56 -5.37
N THR A 380 2.91 -6.44 -4.97
CA THR A 380 3.11 -7.74 -5.65
C THR A 380 2.60 -8.93 -4.85
N GLY A 381 2.47 -8.80 -3.54
CA GLY A 381 2.16 -9.90 -2.63
C GLY A 381 3.28 -10.94 -2.44
N PHE A 382 4.42 -10.80 -3.12
CA PHE A 382 5.54 -11.73 -3.02
C PHE A 382 6.49 -11.37 -1.86
N PRO A 383 7.24 -12.35 -1.34
CA PRO A 383 8.32 -12.08 -0.40
C PRO A 383 9.36 -11.15 -1.01
N THR A 384 9.59 -10.03 -0.32
CA THR A 384 10.66 -9.09 -0.62
C THR A 384 11.65 -9.09 0.53
N GLN A 385 12.94 -9.09 0.20
CA GLN A 385 14.05 -8.98 1.14
C GLN A 385 14.91 -7.77 0.79
N ARG A 386 15.48 -7.12 1.80
CA ARG A 386 16.49 -6.08 1.64
C ARG A 386 17.90 -6.64 1.82
N LEU A 387 18.78 -6.40 0.85
CA LEU A 387 20.20 -6.77 0.89
C LEU A 387 21.02 -5.51 1.11
N HIS A 388 21.69 -5.41 2.26
CA HIS A 388 22.58 -4.29 2.55
C HIS A 388 23.92 -4.46 1.84
N LEU A 389 24.35 -3.40 1.14
CA LEU A 389 25.61 -3.38 0.41
C LEU A 389 26.74 -2.97 1.37
N VAL A 390 27.88 -3.65 1.25
CA VAL A 390 29.11 -3.28 1.98
C VAL A 390 29.92 -2.36 1.07
N ALA A 391 30.34 -1.18 1.54
CA ALA A 391 31.14 -0.23 0.77
C ALA A 391 32.52 -0.81 0.36
N THR A 392 33.14 -0.26 -0.68
CA THR A 392 34.41 -0.81 -1.23
C THR A 392 35.60 -0.63 -0.30
N ASP A 393 35.63 0.45 0.48
CA ASP A 393 36.62 0.70 1.50
C ASP A 393 36.11 0.16 2.85
N GLY A 394 36.75 -0.89 3.36
CA GLY A 394 36.61 -1.35 4.75
C GLY A 394 37.10 -0.34 5.80
N SER A 395 37.03 0.96 5.50
CA SER A 395 37.24 2.08 6.40
C SER A 395 36.23 2.01 7.53
N SER A 396 36.61 1.30 8.59
CA SER A 396 36.25 1.56 9.97
C SER A 396 34.96 2.38 10.16
N ARG A 397 33.80 1.77 9.93
CA ARG A 397 32.60 2.04 10.75
C ARG A 397 32.81 1.52 12.18
N LYS A 398 34.00 1.80 12.74
CA LYS A 398 34.38 1.44 14.10
C LYS A 398 33.66 2.40 15.03
N LYS A 399 32.39 2.08 15.26
CA LYS A 399 31.69 2.17 16.54
C LYS A 399 32.44 3.02 17.56
N GLY A 400 32.22 4.33 17.54
CA GLY A 400 32.39 5.18 18.70
C GLY A 400 31.31 4.86 19.72
N MET A 401 31.31 3.64 20.29
CA MET A 401 30.43 3.29 21.40
C MET A 401 31.09 3.75 22.70
N GLY A 402 30.97 5.04 22.99
CA GLY A 402 31.04 5.53 24.35
C GLY A 402 29.71 5.26 25.06
N GLY A 403 29.60 4.11 25.72
CA GLY A 403 28.76 3.92 26.91
C GLY A 403 27.27 3.63 26.76
N GLY A 404 26.87 2.40 27.09
CA GLY A 404 25.55 2.10 27.68
C GLY A 404 24.65 1.17 26.84
N GLY A 405 24.36 -0.02 27.37
CA GLY A 405 23.28 -0.88 26.87
C GLY A 405 23.73 -2.07 26.03
N LYS A 406 24.49 -3.00 26.63
CA LYS A 406 24.82 -4.29 26.02
C LYS A 406 23.76 -5.30 26.44
N GLU A 407 22.70 -5.49 25.64
CA GLU A 407 21.90 -6.72 25.70
C GLU A 407 21.00 -6.89 24.46
N ARG A 408 21.18 -8.04 23.79
CA ARG A 408 20.31 -8.67 22.78
C ARG A 408 20.35 -8.14 21.34
N ALA A 409 21.46 -8.41 20.66
CA ALA A 409 21.46 -8.72 19.23
C ALA A 409 22.48 -9.85 18.98
N ARG A 410 22.04 -11.09 19.20
CA ARG A 410 22.71 -12.30 18.72
C ARG A 410 21.81 -12.87 17.63
N ASP A 411 22.00 -12.43 16.40
CA ASP A 411 21.83 -13.29 15.22
C ASP A 411 22.48 -12.64 13.99
N SER A 412 23.44 -13.38 13.42
CA SER A 412 23.91 -13.39 12.02
C SER A 412 24.11 -12.08 11.26
N GLY A 413 25.38 -11.68 11.07
CA GLY A 413 25.76 -10.64 10.10
C GLY A 413 27.28 -10.45 10.06
N GLY A 414 28.02 -11.49 9.67
CA GLY A 414 29.40 -11.28 9.23
C GLY A 414 29.37 -10.42 7.97
N GLU A 415 30.30 -9.47 7.82
CA GLU A 415 30.49 -8.73 6.56
C GLU A 415 30.60 -9.75 5.42
N GLU A 416 29.59 -9.80 4.57
CA GLU A 416 29.58 -10.71 3.43
C GLU A 416 30.59 -10.22 2.39
N ASP A 417 31.39 -11.15 1.87
CA ASP A 417 32.37 -10.87 0.83
C ASP A 417 31.68 -10.17 -0.37
N PRO A 418 32.22 -9.05 -0.88
CA PRO A 418 31.70 -8.37 -2.06
C PRO A 418 31.49 -9.26 -3.29
N ASP A 419 32.31 -10.30 -3.44
CA ASP A 419 32.16 -11.28 -4.51
C ASP A 419 30.93 -12.17 -4.31
N VAL A 420 30.60 -12.49 -3.05
CA VAL A 420 29.37 -13.21 -2.70
C VAL A 420 28.14 -12.33 -2.92
N GLN A 421 28.21 -11.03 -2.56
CA GLN A 421 27.13 -10.08 -2.83
C GLN A 421 26.85 -9.95 -4.34
N TRP A 422 27.90 -9.85 -5.14
CA TRP A 422 27.80 -9.84 -6.60
C TRP A 422 27.15 -11.12 -7.14
N ALA A 423 27.63 -12.31 -6.71
CA ALA A 423 27.10 -13.59 -7.16
C ALA A 423 25.62 -13.76 -6.82
N ARG A 424 25.19 -13.31 -5.63
CA ARG A 424 23.77 -13.30 -5.25
C ARG A 424 22.94 -12.38 -6.14
N LEU A 425 23.42 -11.15 -6.37
CA LEU A 425 22.71 -10.19 -7.21
C LEU A 425 22.54 -10.70 -8.64
N LEU A 426 23.61 -11.29 -9.21
CA LEU A 426 23.55 -11.94 -10.52
C LEU A 426 22.53 -13.09 -10.53
N SER A 427 22.55 -13.95 -9.51
CA SER A 427 21.58 -15.04 -9.39
C SER A 427 20.13 -14.55 -9.30
N PHE A 428 19.87 -13.47 -8.56
CA PHE A 428 18.52 -12.89 -8.47
C PHE A 428 18.04 -12.29 -9.79
N HIS A 429 18.94 -11.63 -10.52
CA HIS A 429 18.66 -11.10 -11.85
C HIS A 429 18.37 -12.22 -12.86
N GLU A 430 19.20 -13.28 -12.91
CA GLU A 430 18.96 -14.46 -13.76
C GLU A 430 17.68 -15.20 -13.36
N ALA A 431 17.37 -15.21 -12.06
CA ALA A 431 16.10 -15.69 -11.55
C ALA A 431 14.94 -14.71 -11.84
N GLY A 432 15.11 -13.68 -12.66
CA GLY A 432 14.03 -12.81 -13.10
C GLY A 432 13.25 -12.17 -11.94
N PHE A 433 13.90 -11.92 -10.81
CA PHE A 433 13.28 -11.19 -9.69
C PHE A 433 13.21 -9.69 -9.99
N LEU A 434 12.34 -8.97 -9.29
CA LEU A 434 12.33 -7.50 -9.33
C LEU A 434 13.38 -6.98 -8.37
N LEU A 435 14.23 -6.07 -8.85
CA LEU A 435 15.38 -5.56 -8.13
C LEU A 435 15.29 -4.03 -8.06
N GLY A 436 15.04 -3.49 -6.87
CA GLY A 436 15.13 -2.07 -6.58
C GLY A 436 16.42 -1.76 -5.85
N ALA A 437 17.05 -0.62 -6.12
CA ALA A 437 18.24 -0.16 -5.40
C ALA A 437 17.92 1.16 -4.71
N SER A 438 18.29 1.30 -3.44
CA SER A 438 18.10 2.57 -2.71
C SER A 438 19.42 3.35 -2.73
N CYS A 439 19.39 4.55 -3.32
CA CYS A 439 20.52 5.48 -3.23
C CYS A 439 20.45 6.15 -1.86
N GLY A 440 21.42 5.83 -1.02
CA GLY A 440 21.49 6.38 0.33
C GLY A 440 22.87 6.93 0.58
N CYS A 441 22.92 8.12 1.13
CA CYS A 441 24.09 8.50 1.89
C CYS A 441 23.91 7.87 3.26
N GLY A 442 24.85 7.03 3.70
CA GLY A 442 24.86 6.56 5.07
C GLY A 442 25.11 7.71 6.06
N ASP A 443 25.95 7.50 7.07
CA ASP A 443 26.30 8.53 8.06
C ASP A 443 27.03 9.78 7.51
N GLY A 444 27.28 9.84 6.18
CA GLY A 444 27.99 10.93 5.50
C GLY A 444 27.16 12.21 5.30
N GLY A 445 25.87 12.20 5.68
CA GLY A 445 25.01 13.38 5.69
C GLY A 445 24.95 14.13 4.36
N GLU A 446 24.84 15.46 4.45
CA GLU A 446 24.63 16.38 3.32
C GLU A 446 25.80 16.39 2.32
N ALA A 447 27.03 16.13 2.76
CA ALA A 447 28.22 16.13 1.90
C ALA A 447 28.24 14.94 0.93
N ALA A 448 27.88 13.75 1.43
CA ALA A 448 27.74 12.58 0.58
C ALA A 448 26.58 12.74 -0.42
N ALA A 449 25.51 13.43 0.00
CA ALA A 449 24.38 13.73 -0.88
C ALA A 449 24.77 14.67 -2.02
N ALA A 450 25.49 15.75 -1.69
CA ALA A 450 26.04 16.65 -2.69
C ALA A 450 27.00 15.92 -3.67
N ALA A 451 27.79 14.96 -3.17
CA ALA A 451 28.67 14.16 -4.02
C ALA A 451 27.89 13.23 -4.97
N ALA A 452 26.82 12.58 -4.49
CA ALA A 452 25.94 11.77 -5.32
C ALA A 452 25.23 12.63 -6.39
N GLU A 453 24.71 13.79 -5.99
CA GLU A 453 24.06 14.75 -6.91
C GLU A 453 25.00 15.29 -7.97
N ALA A 454 26.26 15.59 -7.61
CA ALA A 454 27.29 16.00 -8.57
C ALA A 454 27.55 14.93 -9.64
N MET A 455 27.40 13.64 -9.27
CA MET A 455 27.52 12.50 -10.17
C MET A 455 26.22 12.17 -10.93
N GLY A 456 25.15 12.94 -10.71
CA GLY A 456 23.85 12.75 -11.37
C GLY A 456 22.91 11.77 -10.66
N LEU A 457 23.23 11.34 -9.44
CA LEU A 457 22.39 10.47 -8.62
C LEU A 457 21.53 11.29 -7.64
N LEU A 458 20.37 10.77 -7.30
CA LEU A 458 19.42 11.39 -6.39
C LEU A 458 19.36 10.55 -5.12
N VAL A 459 19.69 11.18 -4.01
CA VAL A 459 19.62 10.56 -2.70
C VAL A 459 18.17 10.40 -2.24
N GLU A 460 17.95 9.46 -1.32
CA GLU A 460 16.62 9.13 -0.78
C GLU A 460 15.62 8.75 -1.88
N HIS A 461 16.16 8.25 -2.98
CA HIS A 461 15.42 7.81 -4.14
C HIS A 461 15.77 6.36 -4.46
N ALA A 462 14.79 5.63 -5.01
CA ALA A 462 15.00 4.27 -5.43
C ALA A 462 15.10 4.15 -6.94
N TYR A 463 16.01 3.31 -7.37
CA TYR A 463 16.36 3.03 -8.75
C TYR A 463 15.95 1.61 -9.10
N SER A 464 15.64 1.37 -10.37
CA SER A 464 15.37 0.01 -10.85
C SER A 464 16.65 -0.62 -11.37
N VAL A 465 17.03 -1.79 -10.87
CA VAL A 465 18.14 -2.58 -11.46
C VAL A 465 17.55 -3.39 -12.60
N LEU A 466 17.88 -2.99 -13.83
CA LEU A 466 17.36 -3.60 -15.05
C LEU A 466 18.20 -4.81 -15.48
N GLU A 467 19.53 -4.67 -15.43
CA GLU A 467 20.45 -5.73 -15.84
C GLU A 467 21.65 -5.82 -14.91
N VAL A 468 22.15 -7.05 -14.73
CA VAL A 468 23.38 -7.35 -13.98
C VAL A 468 24.25 -8.24 -14.87
N ARG A 469 25.43 -7.75 -15.26
CA ARG A 469 26.29 -8.41 -16.25
C ARG A 469 27.75 -8.40 -15.84
N ALA A 470 28.39 -9.56 -15.96
CA ALA A 470 29.84 -9.66 -16.01
C ALA A 470 30.27 -9.71 -17.47
N VAL A 471 31.15 -8.79 -17.89
CA VAL A 471 31.67 -8.72 -19.26
C VAL A 471 33.14 -9.09 -19.27
N ALA A 472 33.56 -9.82 -20.30
CA ALA A 472 34.97 -10.09 -20.54
C ALA A 472 35.57 -8.94 -21.38
N GLY A 473 36.71 -8.42 -20.96
CA GLY A 473 37.35 -7.28 -21.61
C GLY A 473 38.84 -7.52 -21.84
N PRO A 474 39.48 -6.66 -22.65
CA PRO A 474 40.94 -6.63 -22.72
C PRO A 474 41.54 -6.33 -21.33
N PRO A 475 42.82 -6.68 -21.09
CA PRO A 475 43.51 -6.32 -19.85
C PRO A 475 43.41 -4.79 -19.64
N PRO A 476 43.19 -4.35 -18.39
CA PRO A 476 42.90 -2.95 -18.12
C PRO A 476 44.12 -2.06 -18.44
N PRO A 477 43.90 -0.81 -18.87
CA PRO A 477 44.98 0.16 -19.04
C PRO A 477 45.72 0.42 -17.70
N PRO A 478 46.96 0.94 -17.73
CA PRO A 478 47.65 1.37 -16.52
C PRO A 478 46.80 2.44 -15.80
N GLY A 479 46.46 2.22 -14.53
CA GLY A 479 45.48 3.05 -13.81
C GLY A 479 44.02 2.61 -14.02
N ALA A 480 43.80 1.30 -14.12
CA ALA A 480 42.50 0.67 -14.34
C ALA A 480 41.33 1.39 -13.63
N PRO A 481 40.25 1.77 -14.35
CA PRO A 481 39.07 2.33 -13.74
C PRO A 481 38.44 1.32 -12.76
N ARG A 482 37.71 1.83 -11.76
CA ARG A 482 37.03 1.00 -10.76
C ARG A 482 36.06 0.03 -11.44
N GLY A 483 35.91 -1.19 -10.91
CA GLY A 483 35.05 -2.23 -11.49
C GLY A 483 35.72 -3.26 -12.41
N TYR A 484 36.97 -3.03 -12.86
CA TYR A 484 37.74 -4.06 -13.58
C TYR A 484 38.33 -5.09 -12.62
N ARG A 485 37.97 -6.36 -12.79
CA ARG A 485 38.51 -7.52 -12.05
C ARG A 485 39.11 -8.52 -13.04
N GLY A 486 40.44 -8.63 -13.06
CA GLY A 486 41.15 -9.47 -14.04
C GLY A 486 41.00 -8.92 -15.47
N SER A 487 40.62 -9.77 -16.42
CA SER A 487 40.33 -9.39 -17.82
C SER A 487 38.83 -9.15 -18.05
N GLY A 488 38.14 -8.46 -17.14
CA GLY A 488 36.69 -8.26 -17.24
C GLY A 488 36.16 -7.20 -16.29
N ALA A 489 34.91 -6.78 -16.51
CA ALA A 489 34.23 -5.77 -15.70
C ALA A 489 32.87 -6.28 -15.20
N ARG A 490 32.45 -5.83 -14.03
CA ARG A 490 31.15 -6.12 -13.43
C ARG A 490 30.28 -4.88 -13.49
N LEU A 491 29.20 -4.94 -14.27
CA LEU A 491 28.38 -3.79 -14.63
C LEU A 491 26.91 -4.02 -14.26
N LEU A 492 26.25 -2.95 -13.84
CA LEU A 492 24.83 -2.90 -13.57
C LEU A 492 24.19 -1.86 -14.47
N LYS A 493 23.02 -2.18 -15.00
CA LYS A 493 22.16 -1.24 -15.69
C LYS A 493 21.05 -0.83 -14.75
N LEU A 494 20.98 0.46 -14.48
CA LEU A 494 20.01 1.06 -13.57
C LEU A 494 19.09 2.00 -14.34
N ARG A 495 17.92 2.24 -13.76
CA ARG A 495 17.00 3.27 -14.23
C ARG A 495 16.58 4.15 -13.07
N ASN A 496 16.69 5.45 -13.28
CA ASN A 496 16.01 6.45 -12.50
C ASN A 496 14.50 6.45 -12.89
N PRO A 497 13.58 6.12 -11.97
CA PRO A 497 12.13 6.17 -12.20
C PRO A 497 11.62 7.45 -12.84
N TRP A 498 12.28 8.57 -12.56
CA TRP A 498 11.85 9.86 -13.07
C TRP A 498 12.25 10.13 -14.52
N GLY A 499 12.96 9.18 -15.14
CA GLY A 499 13.31 9.23 -16.56
C GLY A 499 14.18 10.42 -16.92
N ARG A 500 14.99 10.90 -15.96
CA ARG A 500 16.01 11.93 -16.15
C ARG A 500 17.09 11.81 -15.08
N LEU A 501 18.21 12.51 -15.24
CA LEU A 501 19.37 12.49 -14.33
C LEU A 501 20.03 11.11 -14.30
N GLU A 502 20.98 10.95 -15.22
CA GLU A 502 21.84 9.79 -15.37
C GLU A 502 23.19 9.95 -14.67
N TRP A 503 23.79 8.80 -14.35
CA TRP A 503 25.16 8.69 -13.87
C TRP A 503 26.17 9.34 -14.82
N ARG A 504 27.11 10.10 -14.26
CA ARG A 504 28.16 10.83 -14.99
C ARG A 504 29.56 10.24 -14.82
N GLY A 505 29.71 9.17 -14.05
CA GLY A 505 31.01 8.54 -13.80
C GLY A 505 31.40 7.50 -14.85
N ASP A 506 32.27 6.58 -14.44
CA ASP A 506 32.72 5.47 -15.28
C ASP A 506 31.53 4.62 -15.74
N TRP A 507 31.56 4.21 -17.02
CA TRP A 507 30.46 3.47 -17.68
C TRP A 507 29.15 4.24 -17.87
N SER A 508 29.13 5.55 -17.62
CA SER A 508 28.08 6.41 -18.14
C SER A 508 27.96 6.29 -19.66
N ASP A 509 26.84 6.75 -20.21
CA ASP A 509 26.53 6.63 -21.65
C ASP A 509 27.60 7.22 -22.57
N ASP A 510 28.23 8.30 -22.14
CA ASP A 510 29.29 9.02 -22.86
C ASP A 510 30.71 8.57 -22.44
N SER A 511 30.82 7.53 -21.59
CA SER A 511 32.10 7.08 -21.05
C SER A 511 33.04 6.57 -22.14
N PRO A 512 34.33 6.97 -22.15
CA PRO A 512 35.33 6.48 -23.10
C PRO A 512 35.69 5.01 -22.88
N LEU A 513 35.24 4.39 -21.79
CA LEU A 513 35.51 2.98 -21.46
C LEU A 513 34.75 2.00 -22.35
N TRP A 514 33.73 2.46 -23.08
CA TRP A 514 32.97 1.63 -23.99
C TRP A 514 33.75 1.29 -25.26
N THR A 515 34.21 0.03 -25.36
CA THR A 515 34.75 -0.51 -26.62
C THR A 515 33.64 -1.13 -27.47
N ALA A 516 33.92 -1.34 -28.76
CA ALA A 516 32.98 -1.98 -29.68
C ALA A 516 32.65 -3.42 -29.23
N GLU A 517 33.63 -4.15 -28.70
CA GLU A 517 33.48 -5.52 -28.20
C GLU A 517 32.59 -5.59 -26.96
N LEU A 518 32.76 -4.66 -26.02
CA LEU A 518 31.94 -4.60 -24.81
C LEU A 518 30.48 -4.22 -25.14
N ARG A 519 30.29 -3.28 -26.07
CA ARG A 519 28.97 -2.94 -26.60
C ARG A 519 28.30 -4.15 -27.26
N ALA A 520 29.04 -4.91 -28.06
CA ALA A 520 28.52 -6.12 -28.69
C ALA A 520 28.13 -7.20 -27.65
N GLN A 521 28.95 -7.43 -26.61
CA GLN A 521 28.64 -8.40 -25.54
C GLN A 521 27.38 -8.06 -24.75
N LEU A 522 27.10 -6.77 -24.56
CA LEU A 522 25.90 -6.28 -23.88
C LEU A 522 24.70 -6.09 -24.82
N GLY A 523 24.83 -6.51 -26.08
CA GLY A 523 23.73 -6.45 -27.05
C GLY A 523 23.35 -5.03 -27.48
N PHE A 524 24.30 -4.10 -27.45
CA PHE A 524 24.07 -2.76 -28.00
C PHE A 524 23.82 -2.87 -29.51
N PRO A 525 22.89 -2.07 -30.08
CA PRO A 525 22.69 -2.04 -31.53
C PRO A 525 24.00 -1.66 -32.24
N GLU A 526 24.25 -2.27 -33.41
CA GLU A 526 25.51 -2.17 -34.16
C GLU A 526 25.98 -0.72 -34.40
N ALA A 527 27.30 -0.58 -34.50
CA ALA A 527 28.08 0.65 -34.52
C ALA A 527 27.43 1.80 -35.32
N GLY A 528 27.09 2.88 -34.61
CA GLY A 528 26.64 4.14 -35.21
C GLY A 528 25.32 4.69 -34.67
N ARG A 529 24.51 3.86 -34.00
CA ARG A 529 23.48 4.38 -33.09
C ARG A 529 24.08 4.55 -31.71
N ARG A 530 23.95 5.77 -31.16
CA ARG A 530 24.05 6.01 -29.72
C ARG A 530 23.16 4.96 -29.00
N LEU A 531 23.35 4.76 -27.70
CA LEU A 531 22.25 4.30 -26.85
C LEU A 531 20.97 5.09 -27.28
N PRO A 532 19.75 4.63 -27.02
CA PRO A 532 18.60 5.53 -27.06
C PRO A 532 18.72 6.71 -26.05
N ALA A 533 19.93 7.07 -25.58
CA ALA A 533 20.30 8.42 -25.22
C ALA A 533 20.23 9.35 -26.45
N GLY A 534 19.14 10.10 -26.54
CA GLY A 534 19.09 11.28 -27.38
C GLY A 534 20.19 12.29 -26.98
N PRO A 535 20.49 13.28 -27.83
CA PRO A 535 21.53 14.26 -27.52
C PRO A 535 21.21 14.98 -26.20
N LYS A 536 22.17 14.96 -25.26
CA LYS A 536 22.07 15.68 -23.99
C LYS A 536 22.04 17.19 -24.24
N GLY A 537 20.85 17.77 -24.10
CA GLY A 537 20.60 19.20 -24.25
C GLY A 537 19.12 19.54 -24.32
N GLY A 538 18.37 19.25 -23.26
CA GLY A 538 16.95 19.60 -23.13
C GLY A 538 15.99 18.72 -23.95
N GLY A 539 14.89 18.28 -23.33
CA GLY A 539 13.75 17.70 -24.02
C GLY A 539 13.68 16.16 -24.06
N ASP A 540 14.39 15.50 -24.97
CA ASP A 540 13.90 14.21 -25.51
C ASP A 540 14.93 13.06 -25.55
N GLY A 541 15.99 13.11 -24.74
CA GLY A 541 17.11 12.16 -24.83
C GLY A 541 17.63 11.51 -23.54
N ASP A 542 17.18 11.97 -22.38
CA ASP A 542 17.54 11.38 -21.09
C ASP A 542 16.40 10.43 -20.73
N ASP A 543 16.63 9.12 -20.81
CA ASP A 543 15.63 8.12 -20.44
C ASP A 543 15.82 7.64 -19.00
N GLY A 544 16.78 8.25 -18.28
CA GLY A 544 17.16 7.91 -16.93
C GLY A 544 17.83 6.54 -16.80
N VAL A 545 18.15 5.85 -17.90
CA VAL A 545 18.79 4.53 -17.90
C VAL A 545 20.28 4.70 -18.10
N PHE A 546 21.08 4.10 -17.22
CA PHE A 546 22.53 4.19 -17.31
C PHE A 546 23.19 2.90 -16.83
N TRP A 547 24.44 2.70 -17.24
CA TRP A 547 25.30 1.67 -16.69
C TRP A 547 26.25 2.23 -15.64
N MET A 548 26.65 1.40 -14.68
CA MET A 548 27.71 1.73 -13.72
C MET A 548 28.48 0.48 -13.29
N ALA A 549 29.69 0.70 -12.79
CA ALA A 549 30.50 -0.37 -12.21
C ALA A 549 29.91 -0.87 -10.88
N TRP A 550 30.08 -2.16 -10.59
CA TRP A 550 29.68 -2.77 -9.31
C TRP A 550 30.34 -2.10 -8.09
N ASP A 551 31.61 -1.72 -8.21
CA ASP A 551 32.33 -1.07 -7.12
C ASP A 551 31.76 0.33 -6.85
N ASP A 552 31.47 1.12 -7.89
CA ASP A 552 30.81 2.42 -7.74
C ASP A 552 29.39 2.25 -7.18
N PHE A 553 28.64 1.26 -7.65
CA PHE A 553 27.31 0.97 -7.12
C PHE A 553 27.32 0.73 -5.62
N ARG A 554 28.30 0.00 -5.09
CA ARG A 554 28.43 -0.24 -3.64
C ARG A 554 28.81 0.99 -2.82
N ASP A 555 29.39 2.00 -3.45
CA ASP A 555 29.79 3.24 -2.77
C ASP A 555 28.64 4.25 -2.71
N TYR A 556 27.80 4.31 -3.74
CA TYR A 556 26.67 5.26 -3.81
C TYR A 556 25.33 4.66 -3.35
N PHE A 557 25.14 3.35 -3.42
CA PHE A 557 23.91 2.67 -3.01
C PHE A 557 24.08 1.92 -1.69
N THR A 558 23.05 1.94 -0.86
CA THR A 558 23.10 1.34 0.49
C THR A 558 22.49 -0.05 0.53
N ALA A 559 21.49 -0.30 -0.31
CA ALA A 559 20.76 -1.56 -0.29
C ALA A 559 20.09 -1.87 -1.63
N VAL A 560 19.87 -3.17 -1.85
CA VAL A 560 19.06 -3.70 -2.95
C VAL A 560 17.85 -4.42 -2.37
N ASP A 561 16.65 -3.95 -2.71
CA ASP A 561 15.38 -4.58 -2.41
C ASP A 561 15.07 -5.62 -3.50
N VAL A 562 15.03 -6.90 -3.11
CA VAL A 562 14.82 -8.04 -4.00
C VAL A 562 13.43 -8.62 -3.76
N CYS A 563 12.52 -8.39 -4.70
CA CYS A 563 11.18 -8.95 -4.70
C CYS A 563 11.14 -10.21 -5.56
N ARG A 564 10.89 -11.35 -4.92
CA ARG A 564 10.95 -12.69 -5.52
C ARG A 564 9.69 -13.01 -6.33
N VAL A 565 9.35 -12.14 -7.28
CA VAL A 565 8.18 -12.30 -8.15
C VAL A 565 8.37 -13.50 -9.06
N ARG A 566 7.57 -14.54 -8.84
CA ARG A 566 7.53 -15.77 -9.64
C ARG A 566 6.08 -16.26 -9.75
N PRO A 567 5.34 -15.88 -10.80
CA PRO A 567 3.94 -16.27 -10.99
C PRO A 567 3.72 -17.78 -11.03
N GLU A 568 4.75 -18.55 -11.40
CA GLU A 568 4.74 -20.01 -11.48
C GLU A 568 4.89 -20.71 -10.13
N TRP A 569 5.20 -19.98 -9.05
CA TRP A 569 5.35 -20.59 -7.73
C TRP A 569 3.99 -20.87 -7.10
N ALA A 570 3.85 -22.06 -6.51
CA ALA A 570 2.70 -22.36 -5.67
C ALA A 570 2.80 -21.56 -4.36
N GLU A 571 1.70 -20.91 -4.00
CA GLU A 571 1.65 -20.03 -2.84
C GLU A 571 0.79 -20.62 -1.71
N VAL A 572 1.34 -20.59 -0.49
CA VAL A 572 0.62 -20.93 0.74
C VAL A 572 0.83 -19.80 1.75
N ARG A 573 -0.27 -19.27 2.30
CA ARG A 573 -0.26 -18.19 3.29
C ARG A 573 -0.87 -18.67 4.61
N PHE A 574 -0.15 -18.46 5.70
CA PHE A 574 -0.57 -18.82 7.05
C PHE A 574 -0.99 -17.59 7.83
N GLY A 575 -2.16 -17.63 8.46
CA GLY A 575 -2.56 -16.59 9.41
C GLY A 575 -1.75 -16.71 10.70
N LEU A 576 -1.20 -15.59 11.18
CA LEU A 576 -0.37 -15.53 12.40
C LEU A 576 -1.12 -16.00 13.67
N SER A 577 -2.45 -16.11 13.64
CA SER A 577 -3.26 -16.67 14.73
C SER A 577 -3.18 -18.21 14.88
N LYS A 578 -2.46 -18.91 13.99
CA LYS A 578 -2.34 -20.38 13.98
C LYS A 578 -0.91 -20.92 13.98
N VAL A 579 0.09 -20.07 14.19
CA VAL A 579 1.48 -20.53 14.28
C VAL A 579 1.74 -20.98 15.72
N GLY A 580 1.42 -22.25 16.02
CA GLY A 580 2.12 -22.96 17.09
C GLY A 580 3.63 -23.03 16.77
N PRO A 581 4.50 -23.34 17.75
CA PRO A 581 5.94 -23.38 17.52
C PRO A 581 6.23 -24.26 16.29
N LEU A 582 6.91 -23.67 15.31
CA LEU A 582 7.40 -24.39 14.13
C LEU A 582 8.36 -25.50 14.60
N PRO A 583 8.33 -26.68 13.96
CA PRO A 583 9.13 -27.84 14.35
C PRO A 583 10.64 -27.62 14.24
#